data_AF-A0A1B8SL99-F1
#
_entry.id   AF-A0A1B8SL99-F1
#
_cell.length_a   1.000
_cell.length_b   1.000
_cell.length_c   1.000
_cell.angle_alpha   90.00
_cell.angle_beta   90.00
_cell.angle_gamma   90.00
#
_symmetry.space_group_name_H-M   'P 1'
#
loop_
_entity.id
_entity.type
_entity.pdbx_description
1 polymer ?
#
loop_
_entity_poly.entity_id
_entity_poly.type
_entity_poly.pdbx_seq_one_letter_code
_entity_poly.pdbx_strand_id
1 'polypeptide(L)'
;MPPKSLPEPPATRVDIFRQLYLHITQWREQIVLGTASDVLIYDGEEFGYYDLLNTLGTLDEHSTAAFDLMGIDGHDAESGFAAGGQDIFSSPDELQSAYAAALQKLVDTYDHVRAAVADHWRIFMSLHPILQGHVAKAAQAARQELLAKMDDLKDALSQTDQLIESTKTVSDTPAVRSGSQG
;
A
#
# COMPACT_ATOMS: atom_id res chain seq x y z
N MET A 1 4.72 -7.83 -32.95
CA MET A 1 5.91 -8.54 -32.44
C MET A 1 5.46 -9.35 -31.24
N PRO A 2 5.71 -10.67 -31.16
CA PRO A 2 5.43 -11.42 -29.95
C PRO A 2 6.34 -10.90 -28.82
N PRO A 3 5.88 -10.88 -27.56
CA PRO A 3 6.75 -10.55 -26.43
C PRO A 3 7.91 -11.55 -26.42
N LYS A 4 9.14 -11.04 -26.36
CA LYS A 4 10.33 -11.87 -26.11
C LYS A 4 10.14 -12.50 -24.73
N SER A 5 9.70 -13.75 -24.71
CA SER A 5 9.75 -14.59 -23.52
C SER A 5 11.21 -14.66 -23.03
N LEU A 6 11.41 -14.48 -21.73
CA LEU A 6 12.71 -14.65 -21.09
C LEU A 6 13.27 -16.06 -21.40
N PRO A 7 14.60 -16.22 -21.58
CA PRO A 7 15.23 -17.52 -21.77
C PRO A 7 14.98 -18.46 -20.56
N GLU A 8 15.26 -19.76 -20.74
CA GLU A 8 14.99 -20.87 -19.79
C GLU A 8 15.14 -20.50 -18.31
N PRO A 9 14.31 -21.09 -17.41
CA PRO A 9 14.34 -20.76 -16.00
C PRO A 9 15.75 -20.99 -15.43
N PRO A 10 16.31 -20.04 -14.68
CA PRO A 10 17.70 -20.00 -14.30
C PRO A 10 17.93 -21.01 -13.18
N ALA A 11 19.12 -21.61 -13.13
CA ALA A 11 19.40 -22.71 -12.20
C ALA A 11 19.36 -22.29 -10.71
N THR A 12 19.48 -20.99 -10.41
CA THR A 12 19.49 -20.47 -9.04
C THR A 12 18.68 -19.18 -8.89
N ARG A 13 18.24 -18.88 -7.66
CA ARG A 13 17.53 -17.63 -7.31
C ARG A 13 18.36 -16.39 -7.62
N VAL A 14 19.69 -16.49 -7.45
CA VAL A 14 20.64 -15.43 -7.83
C VAL A 14 20.62 -15.16 -9.33
N ASP A 15 20.52 -16.21 -10.16
CA ASP A 15 20.46 -16.04 -11.62
C ASP A 15 19.12 -15.39 -12.06
N ILE A 16 18.01 -15.68 -11.37
CA ILE A 16 16.73 -14.97 -11.57
C ILE A 16 16.92 -13.49 -11.29
N PHE A 17 17.46 -13.14 -10.13
CA PHE A 17 17.68 -11.75 -9.75
C PHE A 17 18.62 -11.03 -10.71
N ARG A 18 19.69 -11.70 -11.16
CA ARG A 18 20.59 -11.17 -12.19
C ARG A 18 19.82 -10.79 -13.46
N GLN A 19 18.94 -11.67 -13.96
CA GLN A 19 18.12 -11.37 -15.14
C GLN A 19 17.12 -10.23 -14.90
N LEU A 20 16.45 -10.24 -13.75
CA LEU A 20 15.47 -9.19 -13.41
C LEU A 20 16.14 -7.81 -13.36
N TYR A 21 17.30 -7.70 -12.74
CA TYR A 21 18.01 -6.42 -12.61
C TYR A 21 18.62 -5.92 -13.90
N LEU A 22 19.15 -6.81 -14.74
CA LEU A 22 19.64 -6.45 -16.08
C LEU A 22 18.55 -5.77 -16.93
N HIS A 23 17.28 -6.10 -16.69
CA HIS A 23 16.14 -5.58 -17.42
C HIS A 23 15.31 -4.56 -16.65
N ILE A 24 15.74 -4.14 -15.45
CA ILE A 24 14.93 -3.31 -14.54
C ILE A 24 14.63 -1.92 -15.14
N THR A 25 15.58 -1.34 -15.87
CA THR A 25 15.39 -0.04 -16.53
C THR A 25 14.38 -0.14 -17.68
N GLN A 26 14.46 -1.18 -18.49
CA GLN A 26 13.49 -1.41 -19.57
C GLN A 26 12.09 -1.68 -19.01
N TRP A 27 12.01 -2.46 -17.92
CA TRP A 27 10.74 -2.73 -17.26
C TRP A 27 10.10 -1.45 -16.72
N ARG A 28 10.89 -0.55 -16.12
CA ARG A 28 10.45 0.78 -15.69
C ARG A 28 9.79 1.56 -16.82
N GLU A 29 10.45 1.63 -17.97
CA GLU A 29 9.92 2.35 -19.14
C GLU A 29 8.57 1.78 -19.57
N GLN A 30 8.46 0.45 -19.60
CA GLN A 30 7.22 -0.21 -19.97
C GLN A 30 6.09 0.04 -18.98
N ILE A 31 6.36 0.06 -17.67
CA ILE A 31 5.39 0.43 -16.62
C ILE A 31 4.93 1.89 -16.82
N VAL A 32 5.85 2.82 -17.01
CA VAL A 32 5.54 4.25 -17.19
C VAL A 32 4.70 4.48 -18.44
N LEU A 33 4.94 3.71 -19.50
CA LEU A 33 4.16 3.76 -20.74
C LEU A 33 2.82 3.02 -20.65
N GLY A 34 2.50 2.39 -19.51
CA GLY A 34 1.28 1.59 -19.32
C GLY A 34 1.26 0.31 -20.16
N THR A 35 2.43 -0.17 -20.58
CA THR A 35 2.60 -1.35 -21.46
C THR A 35 3.01 -2.61 -20.70
N ALA A 36 3.40 -2.48 -19.43
CA ALA A 36 3.68 -3.59 -18.52
C ALA A 36 3.08 -3.34 -17.14
N SER A 37 2.83 -4.43 -16.41
CA SER A 37 2.49 -4.42 -14.99
C SER A 37 3.73 -4.11 -14.14
N ASP A 38 3.51 -3.54 -12.95
CA ASP A 38 4.54 -3.40 -11.91
C ASP A 38 4.84 -4.72 -11.18
N VAL A 39 4.07 -5.78 -11.47
CA VAL A 39 4.33 -7.15 -11.04
C VAL A 39 4.67 -8.02 -12.25
N LEU A 40 5.79 -8.72 -12.17
CA LEU A 40 6.24 -9.71 -13.14
C LEU A 40 6.07 -11.11 -12.56
N ILE A 41 5.46 -12.01 -13.32
CA ILE A 41 5.34 -13.43 -12.94
C ILE A 41 6.44 -14.20 -13.64
N TYR A 42 7.31 -14.83 -12.85
CA TYR A 42 8.41 -15.64 -13.34
C TYR A 42 8.45 -16.96 -12.60
N ASP A 43 8.40 -18.07 -13.33
CA ASP A 43 8.35 -19.44 -12.78
C ASP A 43 7.27 -19.64 -11.68
N GLY A 44 6.10 -18.98 -11.87
CA GLY A 44 4.99 -19.04 -10.91
C GLY A 44 5.18 -18.17 -9.65
N GLU A 45 6.29 -17.46 -9.52
CA GLU A 45 6.52 -16.47 -8.46
C GLU A 45 6.25 -15.05 -8.97
N GLU A 46 5.60 -14.24 -8.13
CA GLU A 46 5.38 -12.82 -8.38
C GLU A 46 6.54 -11.98 -7.86
N PHE A 47 7.15 -11.18 -8.74
CA PHE A 47 8.18 -10.20 -8.44
C PHE A 47 7.62 -8.79 -8.62
N GLY A 48 7.64 -7.98 -7.57
CA GLY A 48 7.25 -6.57 -7.62
C GLY A 48 8.42 -5.68 -8.03
N TYR A 49 8.20 -4.81 -9.01
CA TYR A 49 9.19 -3.82 -9.47
C TYR A 49 9.70 -2.94 -8.32
N TYR A 50 8.78 -2.40 -7.53
CA TYR A 50 9.13 -1.53 -6.39
C TYR A 50 9.81 -2.29 -5.25
N ASP A 51 9.47 -3.56 -5.05
CA ASP A 51 10.12 -4.39 -4.04
C ASP A 51 11.60 -4.61 -4.40
N LEU A 52 11.88 -4.91 -5.68
CA LEU A 52 13.26 -5.04 -6.17
C LEU A 52 14.03 -3.73 -6.00
N LEU A 53 13.46 -2.59 -6.41
CA LEU A 53 14.10 -1.29 -6.22
C LEU A 53 14.39 -0.97 -4.74
N ASN A 54 13.48 -1.31 -3.84
CA ASN A 54 13.68 -1.08 -2.41
C ASN A 54 14.86 -1.87 -1.87
N THR A 55 15.14 -3.06 -2.41
CA THR A 55 16.32 -3.83 -1.99
C THR A 55 17.63 -3.21 -2.46
N LEU A 56 17.67 -2.46 -3.57
CA LEU A 56 18.89 -1.76 -3.99
C LEU A 56 19.39 -0.76 -2.94
N GLY A 57 18.45 -0.13 -2.21
CA GLY A 57 18.77 0.79 -1.12
C GLY A 57 19.45 0.14 0.10
N THR A 58 19.58 -1.20 0.15
CA THR A 58 20.25 -1.89 1.26
C THR A 58 21.72 -2.22 0.96
N LEU A 59 22.18 -1.99 -0.26
CA LEU A 59 23.58 -2.16 -0.63
C LEU A 59 24.43 -1.06 0.02
N ASP A 60 25.66 -1.41 0.40
CA ASP A 60 26.66 -0.41 0.78
C ASP A 60 27.30 0.21 -0.47
N GLU A 61 28.09 1.27 -0.31
CA GLU A 61 28.69 2.01 -1.41
C GLU A 61 29.52 1.11 -2.34
N HIS A 62 30.31 0.20 -1.77
CA HIS A 62 31.15 -0.72 -2.52
C HIS A 62 30.32 -1.74 -3.34
N SER A 63 29.30 -2.32 -2.73
CA SER A 63 28.38 -3.25 -3.39
C SER A 63 27.53 -2.55 -4.46
N THR A 64 27.13 -1.30 -4.20
CA THR A 64 26.38 -0.47 -5.15
C THR A 64 27.20 -0.20 -6.39
N ALA A 65 28.46 0.22 -6.25
CA ALA A 65 29.34 0.45 -7.39
C ALA A 65 29.54 -0.81 -8.25
N ALA A 66 29.70 -1.98 -7.61
CA ALA A 66 29.82 -3.25 -8.33
C ALA A 66 28.52 -3.60 -9.08
N PHE A 67 27.39 -3.33 -8.43
CA PHE A 67 26.06 -3.59 -8.97
C PHE A 67 25.68 -2.67 -10.12
N ASP A 68 26.05 -1.38 -10.07
CA ASP A 68 25.79 -0.44 -11.15
C ASP A 68 26.53 -0.88 -12.42
N LEU A 69 27.84 -1.15 -12.31
CA LEU A 69 28.68 -1.55 -13.45
C LEU A 69 28.20 -2.87 -14.09
N MET A 70 27.89 -3.89 -13.28
CA MET A 70 27.62 -5.23 -13.82
C MET A 70 26.13 -5.57 -13.90
N GLY A 71 25.33 -5.08 -12.96
CA GLY A 71 23.90 -5.39 -12.84
C GLY A 71 23.00 -4.42 -13.60
N ILE A 72 23.36 -3.14 -13.70
CA ILE A 72 22.58 -2.12 -14.40
C ILE A 72 23.15 -1.84 -15.79
N ASP A 73 24.45 -1.58 -15.88
CA ASP A 73 25.12 -1.27 -17.15
C ASP A 73 25.43 -2.53 -17.97
N GLY A 74 25.39 -3.70 -17.32
CA GLY A 74 25.53 -5.01 -17.98
C GLY A 74 26.96 -5.33 -18.42
N HIS A 75 27.96 -4.69 -17.83
CA HIS A 75 29.36 -5.03 -18.08
C HIS A 75 29.72 -6.39 -17.49
N ASP A 76 30.66 -7.09 -18.15
CA ASP A 76 31.41 -8.15 -17.49
C ASP A 76 32.48 -7.54 -16.57
N ALA A 77 33.12 -8.37 -15.73
CA ALA A 77 34.08 -7.89 -14.74
C ALA A 77 35.27 -7.13 -15.37
N GLU A 78 35.77 -7.60 -16.52
CA GLU A 78 36.92 -6.98 -17.20
C GLU A 78 36.54 -5.61 -17.79
N SER A 79 35.42 -5.54 -18.52
CA SER A 79 34.95 -4.31 -19.12
C SER A 79 34.43 -3.31 -18.08
N GLY A 80 33.77 -3.76 -17.02
CA GLY A 80 33.29 -2.91 -15.92
C GLY A 80 34.45 -2.32 -15.12
N PHE A 81 35.49 -3.13 -14.88
CA PHE A 81 36.72 -2.64 -14.26
C PHE A 81 37.36 -1.53 -15.12
N ALA A 82 37.46 -1.74 -16.44
CA ALA A 82 37.99 -0.75 -17.36
C ALA A 82 37.08 0.49 -17.56
N ALA A 83 35.77 0.36 -17.40
CA ALA A 83 34.79 1.43 -17.62
C ALA A 83 34.65 2.41 -16.43
N GLY A 84 35.21 2.06 -15.27
CA GLY A 84 35.15 2.92 -14.07
C GLY A 84 35.44 2.21 -12.75
N GLY A 85 35.56 0.88 -12.75
CA GLY A 85 35.83 0.13 -11.52
C GLY A 85 37.24 0.33 -10.92
N GLN A 86 38.22 0.84 -11.69
CA GLN A 86 39.61 1.01 -11.24
C GLN A 86 39.79 1.92 -10.02
N ASP A 87 38.88 2.86 -9.80
CA ASP A 87 38.96 3.79 -8.67
C ASP A 87 38.41 3.19 -7.35
N ILE A 88 37.73 2.04 -7.44
CA ILE A 88 36.95 1.45 -6.35
C ILE A 88 37.43 0.03 -6.03
N PHE A 89 37.77 -0.74 -7.07
CA PHE A 89 38.19 -2.13 -6.98
C PHE A 89 39.67 -2.25 -7.35
N SER A 90 40.37 -3.22 -6.78
CA SER A 90 41.78 -3.49 -7.04
C SER A 90 41.98 -4.40 -8.25
N SER A 91 40.95 -5.14 -8.67
CA SER A 91 40.98 -6.03 -9.82
C SER A 91 39.58 -6.35 -10.36
N PRO A 92 39.48 -6.87 -11.61
CA PRO A 92 38.23 -7.45 -12.14
C PRO A 92 37.66 -8.56 -11.23
N ASP A 93 38.52 -9.39 -10.63
CA ASP A 93 38.09 -10.46 -9.72
C ASP A 93 37.43 -9.90 -8.44
N GLU A 94 37.96 -8.79 -7.90
CA GLU A 94 37.35 -8.12 -6.75
C GLU A 94 35.98 -7.54 -7.10
N LEU A 95 35.87 -6.89 -8.27
CA LEU A 95 34.59 -6.40 -8.79
C LEU A 95 33.57 -7.54 -8.96
N GLN A 96 33.97 -8.66 -9.57
CA GLN A 96 33.12 -9.84 -9.75
C GLN A 96 32.64 -10.42 -8.40
N SER A 97 33.54 -10.48 -7.41
CA SER A 97 33.22 -10.97 -6.07
C SER A 97 32.26 -10.02 -5.34
N ALA A 98 32.50 -8.71 -5.42
CA ALA A 98 31.63 -7.68 -4.86
C ALA A 98 30.23 -7.72 -5.49
N TYR A 99 30.16 -7.89 -6.81
CA TYR A 99 28.89 -8.03 -7.53
C TYR A 99 28.13 -9.30 -7.11
N ALA A 100 28.81 -10.43 -6.99
CA ALA A 100 28.19 -11.68 -6.55
C ALA A 100 27.64 -11.56 -5.11
N ALA A 101 28.40 -10.93 -4.21
CA ALA A 101 27.96 -10.64 -2.84
C ALA A 101 26.77 -9.69 -2.81
N ALA A 102 26.77 -8.64 -3.64
CA ALA A 102 25.66 -7.71 -3.79
C ALA A 102 24.38 -8.44 -4.24
N LEU A 103 24.46 -9.25 -5.29
CA LEU A 103 23.33 -10.06 -5.76
C LEU A 103 22.77 -10.97 -4.68
N GLN A 104 23.63 -11.67 -3.94
CA GLN A 104 23.18 -12.54 -2.86
C GLN A 104 22.47 -11.73 -1.76
N LYS A 105 23.02 -10.57 -1.37
CA LYS A 105 22.40 -9.68 -0.39
C LYS A 105 21.03 -9.18 -0.84
N LEU A 106 20.86 -8.87 -2.12
CA LEU A 106 19.57 -8.47 -2.68
C LEU A 106 18.54 -9.60 -2.62
N VAL A 107 18.94 -10.83 -2.96
CA VAL A 107 18.09 -12.03 -2.81
C VAL A 107 17.66 -12.21 -1.36
N ASP A 108 18.62 -12.23 -0.44
CA ASP A 108 18.35 -12.44 0.98
C ASP A 108 17.44 -11.34 1.56
N THR A 109 17.66 -10.09 1.16
CA THR A 109 16.83 -8.95 1.57
C THR A 109 15.41 -9.09 1.03
N TYR A 110 15.26 -9.43 -0.25
CA TYR A 110 13.95 -9.60 -0.88
C TYR A 110 13.15 -10.70 -0.20
N ASP A 111 13.78 -11.86 0.03
CA ASP A 111 13.14 -13.01 0.68
C ASP A 111 12.73 -12.70 2.11
N HIS A 112 13.58 -11.97 2.85
CA HIS A 112 13.26 -11.51 4.18
C HIS A 112 12.05 -10.57 4.21
N VAL A 113 12.00 -9.59 3.31
CA VAL A 113 10.88 -8.65 3.19
C VAL A 113 9.60 -9.37 2.80
N ARG A 114 9.66 -10.28 1.83
CA ARG A 114 8.50 -11.07 1.38
C ARG A 114 7.94 -11.95 2.49
N ALA A 115 8.81 -12.62 3.26
CA ALA A 115 8.39 -13.40 4.42
C ALA A 115 7.70 -12.52 5.46
N ALA A 116 8.27 -11.35 5.77
CA ALA A 116 7.68 -10.41 6.73
C ALA A 116 6.31 -9.87 6.27
N VAL A 117 6.15 -9.55 4.99
CA VAL A 117 4.85 -9.11 4.42
C VAL A 117 3.81 -10.22 4.52
N ALA A 118 4.17 -11.46 4.18
CA ALA A 118 3.28 -12.60 4.28
C ALA A 118 2.81 -12.83 5.73
N ASP A 119 3.72 -12.72 6.70
CA ASP A 119 3.39 -12.84 8.11
C ASP A 119 2.50 -11.69 8.61
N HIS A 120 2.81 -10.44 8.25
CA HIS A 120 1.96 -9.30 8.58
C HIS A 120 0.55 -9.44 8.00
N TRP A 121 0.44 -9.89 6.75
CA TRP A 121 -0.86 -10.12 6.12
C TRP A 121 -1.64 -11.22 6.83
N ARG A 122 -0.99 -12.34 7.20
CA ARG A 122 -1.60 -13.41 7.98
C ARG A 122 -2.11 -12.91 9.33
N ILE A 123 -1.33 -12.08 10.02
CA ILE A 123 -1.75 -11.46 11.29
C ILE A 123 -2.96 -10.56 11.05
N PHE A 124 -2.90 -9.66 10.07
CA PHE A 124 -3.99 -8.76 9.71
C PHE A 124 -5.29 -9.52 9.41
N MET A 125 -5.22 -10.57 8.57
CA MET A 125 -6.38 -11.40 8.21
C MET A 125 -6.95 -12.14 9.41
N SER A 126 -6.14 -12.51 10.41
CA SER A 126 -6.65 -13.11 11.65
C SER A 126 -7.38 -12.10 12.55
N LEU A 127 -7.00 -10.81 12.49
CA LEU A 127 -7.66 -9.72 13.21
C LEU A 127 -8.87 -9.15 12.46
N HIS A 128 -8.97 -9.34 11.14
CA HIS A 128 -10.03 -8.78 10.31
C HIS A 128 -11.45 -9.08 10.83
N PRO A 129 -11.82 -10.32 11.22
CA PRO A 129 -13.15 -10.60 11.77
C PRO A 129 -13.45 -9.85 13.07
N ILE A 130 -12.42 -9.65 13.91
CA ILE A 130 -12.54 -8.92 15.17
C ILE A 130 -12.82 -7.46 14.87
N LEU A 131 -12.02 -6.84 14.00
CA LEU A 131 -12.18 -5.45 13.57
C LEU A 131 -13.56 -5.21 12.94
N GLN A 132 -13.99 -6.10 12.04
CA GLN A 132 -15.31 -6.04 11.42
C GLN A 132 -16.43 -6.11 12.47
N GLY A 133 -16.30 -7.00 13.47
CA GLY A 133 -17.25 -7.12 14.57
C GLY A 133 -17.33 -5.85 15.44
N HIS A 134 -16.20 -5.20 15.71
CA HIS A 134 -16.17 -3.93 16.44
C HIS A 134 -16.83 -2.79 15.66
N VAL A 135 -16.53 -2.65 14.37
CA VAL A 135 -17.14 -1.63 13.50
C VAL A 135 -18.66 -1.86 13.40
N ALA A 136 -19.10 -3.10 13.24
CA ALA A 136 -20.53 -3.42 13.18
C ALA A 136 -21.26 -3.07 14.49
N LYS A 137 -20.67 -3.38 15.65
CA LYS A 137 -21.22 -3.02 16.96
C LYS A 137 -21.28 -1.51 17.17
N ALA A 138 -20.22 -0.79 16.81
CA ALA A 138 -20.19 0.67 16.91
C ALA A 138 -21.25 1.32 16.01
N ALA A 139 -21.41 0.83 14.78
CA ALA A 139 -22.44 1.30 13.86
C ALA A 139 -23.86 1.01 14.39
N GLN A 140 -24.08 -0.15 15.00
CA GLN A 140 -25.36 -0.49 15.62
C GLN A 140 -25.69 0.41 16.81
N ALA A 141 -24.71 0.68 17.68
CA ALA A 141 -24.88 1.58 18.82
C ALA A 141 -25.20 3.01 18.36
N ALA A 142 -24.45 3.54 17.38
CA ALA A 142 -24.70 4.86 16.81
C ALA A 142 -26.09 4.97 16.18
N ARG A 143 -26.57 3.91 15.50
CA ARG A 143 -27.92 3.86 14.95
C ARG A 143 -28.99 3.87 16.04
N GLN A 144 -28.79 3.13 17.12
CA GLN A 144 -29.73 3.10 18.25
C GLN A 144 -29.81 4.47 18.93
N GLU A 145 -28.68 5.15 19.12
CA GLU A 145 -28.64 6.50 19.69
C GLU A 145 -29.36 7.52 18.79
N LEU A 146 -29.17 7.43 17.46
CA LEU A 146 -29.87 8.29 16.51
C LEU A 146 -31.38 8.09 16.56
N LEU A 147 -31.84 6.84 16.65
CA LEU A 147 -33.27 6.53 16.76
C LEU A 147 -33.86 7.07 18.06
N ALA A 148 -33.18 6.89 19.20
CA ALA A 148 -33.61 7.45 20.47
C ALA A 148 -33.76 8.98 20.41
N LYS A 149 -32.77 9.66 19.80
CA LYS A 149 -32.83 11.13 19.60
C LYS A 149 -33.99 11.56 18.69
N MET A 150 -34.34 10.75 17.68
CA MET A 150 -35.49 11.03 16.81
C MET A 150 -36.81 10.90 17.56
N ASP A 151 -36.94 9.90 18.44
CA ASP A 151 -38.13 9.72 19.27
C ASP A 151 -38.27 10.89 20.26
N ASP A 152 -37.19 11.29 20.95
CA ASP A 152 -37.17 12.45 21.85
C ASP A 152 -37.59 13.75 21.13
N LEU A 153 -37.10 13.96 19.89
CA LEU A 153 -37.47 15.12 19.08
C LEU A 153 -38.95 15.10 18.68
N LYS A 154 -39.49 13.92 18.36
CA LYS A 154 -40.89 13.77 17.99
C LYS A 154 -41.81 14.05 19.18
N ASP A 155 -41.43 13.58 20.37
CA ASP A 155 -42.15 13.85 21.60
C ASP A 155 -42.11 15.34 21.96
N ALA A 156 -40.96 15.99 21.82
CA ALA A 156 -40.83 17.43 22.02
C ALA A 156 -41.66 18.25 21.02
N LEU A 157 -41.72 17.83 19.75
CA LEU A 157 -42.55 18.47 18.74
C LEU A 157 -44.03 18.34 19.09
N SER A 158 -44.48 17.14 19.48
CA SER A 158 -45.87 16.89 19.89
C SER A 158 -46.28 17.72 21.12
N GLN A 159 -45.39 17.87 22.10
CA GLN A 159 -45.62 18.76 23.25
C GLN A 159 -45.73 20.23 22.83
N THR A 160 -44.89 20.66 21.87
CA THR A 160 -44.92 22.02 21.33
C THR A 160 -46.24 22.30 20.60
N ASP A 161 -46.71 21.36 19.79
CA ASP A 161 -47.99 21.47 19.08
C ASP A 161 -49.17 21.57 20.05
N GLN A 162 -49.19 20.74 21.11
CA GLN A 162 -50.21 20.81 22.17
C GLN A 162 -50.20 22.16 22.90
N LEU A 163 -49.01 22.72 23.16
CA LEU A 163 -48.84 24.05 23.76
C LEU A 163 -49.39 25.17 22.87
N ILE A 164 -49.14 25.10 21.56
CA ILE A 164 -49.66 26.05 20.57
C ILE A 164 -51.20 25.99 20.49
N GLU A 165 -51.75 24.77 20.49
CA GLU A 165 -53.20 24.56 20.41
C GLU A 165 -53.93 25.03 21.69
N SER A 166 -53.32 24.81 22.86
CA SER A 166 -53.82 25.30 24.14
C SER A 166 -53.65 26.83 24.30
N THR A 167 -52.64 27.47 23.70
CA THR A 167 -52.56 28.95 23.67
C THR A 167 -53.55 29.61 22.70
N LYS A 168 -53.89 28.96 21.59
CA LYS A 168 -54.94 29.45 20.67
C LYS A 168 -56.32 29.44 21.32
N THR A 169 -56.69 28.37 22.02
CA THR A 169 -58.00 28.25 22.68
C THR A 169 -58.19 29.24 23.83
N VAL A 170 -57.13 29.68 24.51
CA VAL A 170 -57.19 30.73 25.54
C VAL A 170 -57.46 32.13 24.95
N SER A 171 -56.99 32.42 23.73
CA SER A 171 -57.18 33.72 23.08
C SER A 171 -58.60 33.94 22.50
N ASP A 172 -59.37 32.87 22.28
CA ASP A 172 -60.74 32.93 21.74
C ASP A 172 -61.84 33.05 22.83
N THR A 173 -61.47 33.26 24.11
CA THR A 173 -62.46 33.51 25.16
C THR A 173 -62.97 34.96 25.04
N PRO A 174 -64.26 35.23 24.71
CA PRO A 174 -64.73 36.59 24.56
C PRO A 174 -64.77 37.28 25.92
N ALA A 175 -64.17 38.47 26.00
CA ALA A 175 -64.29 39.36 27.15
C ALA A 175 -65.77 39.72 27.35
N VAL A 176 -66.42 39.08 28.33
CA VAL A 176 -67.76 39.48 28.79
C VAL A 176 -67.64 40.85 29.45
N ARG A 177 -67.99 41.89 28.69
CA ARG A 177 -68.21 43.26 29.16
C ARG A 177 -69.35 43.25 30.18
N SER A 178 -69.02 43.25 31.47
CA SER A 178 -69.97 43.64 32.52
C SER A 178 -70.08 45.17 32.54
N GLY A 179 -71.03 45.69 31.77
CA GLY A 179 -71.53 47.07 31.91
C GLY A 179 -72.53 47.13 33.05
N SER A 180 -72.12 47.72 34.17
CA SER A 180 -72.98 48.13 35.28
C SER A 180 -73.35 49.60 35.10
N GLN A 181 -74.62 49.88 34.82
CA GLN A 181 -75.32 51.13 35.12
C GLN A 181 -76.76 50.69 35.46
N GLY A 182 -77.37 51.05 36.59
CA GLY A 182 -77.32 52.34 37.27
C GLY A 182 -78.68 52.97 37.09
#